data_AF-A0A1F8ZPD5-F1
#
_entry.id   AF-A0A1F8ZPD5-F1
#
_cell.length_a   1.000
_cell.length_b   1.000
_cell.length_c   1.000
_cell.angle_alpha   90.00
_cell.angle_beta   90.00
_cell.angle_gamma   90.00
#
_symmetry.space_group_name_H-M   'P 1'
#
loop_
_entity.id
_entity.type
_entity.pdbx_description
1 polymer ?
#
loop_
_entity_poly.entity_id
_entity_poly.type
_entity_poly.pdbx_seq_one_letter_code
_entity_poly.pdbx_strand_id
1 'polypeptide(L)' 'MATAIKKTISLPPELAKEAENIAREEKKPLSAVIQDALRYFRKARLKDEFFQTRNYWSRIAKEKGILTEDDLKRYLKK' A
#
# COMPACT_ATOMS: atom_id res chain seq x y z
N MET A 1 11.48 -12.39 18.90
CA MET A 1 10.42 -13.38 18.63
C MET A 1 9.20 -12.65 18.11
N ALA A 2 8.72 -12.93 16.90
CA ALA A 2 7.49 -12.32 16.41
C ALA A 2 6.29 -12.96 17.14
N THR A 3 5.61 -12.18 17.98
CA THR A 3 4.39 -12.62 18.69
C THR A 3 3.20 -12.55 17.74
N ALA A 4 2.91 -13.66 17.06
CA ALA A 4 1.72 -13.74 16.20
C ALA A 4 0.46 -13.97 17.06
N ILE A 5 -0.52 -13.07 16.95
CA ILE A 5 -1.83 -13.21 17.61
C ILE A 5 -2.77 -13.99 16.69
N LYS A 6 -3.33 -15.10 17.18
CA LYS A 6 -4.31 -15.90 16.41
C LYS A 6 -5.58 -15.08 16.18
N LYS A 7 -6.10 -15.16 14.97
CA LYS A 7 -7.36 -14.53 14.55
C LYS A 7 -8.17 -15.53 13.74
N THR A 8 -9.45 -15.66 14.08
CA THR A 8 -10.42 -16.39 13.27
C THR A 8 -11.03 -15.41 12.28
N ILE A 9 -11.05 -15.78 11.00
CA ILE A 9 -11.65 -14.99 9.94
C ILE A 9 -12.62 -15.88 9.16
N SER A 10 -13.68 -15.26 8.63
CA SER A 10 -14.55 -15.91 7.64
C SER A 10 -14.11 -15.48 6.25
N LEU A 11 -13.98 -16.44 5.34
CA LEU A 11 -13.66 -16.22 3.94
C LEU A 11 -14.78 -16.77 3.07
N PRO A 12 -15.12 -16.11 1.94
CA PRO A 12 -15.98 -16.73 0.93
C PRO A 12 -15.41 -18.09 0.51
N PRO A 13 -16.25 -19.10 0.24
CA PRO A 13 -15.79 -20.46 -0.07
C PRO A 13 -14.77 -20.53 -1.21
N GLU A 14 -15.00 -19.75 -2.28
CA GLU A 14 -14.10 -19.70 -3.43
C GLU A 14 -12.73 -19.11 -3.05
N LEU A 15 -12.72 -18.05 -2.26
CA LEU A 15 -11.48 -17.40 -1.81
C LEU A 15 -10.70 -18.28 -0.84
N ALA A 16 -11.39 -19.04 0.02
CA ALA A 16 -10.76 -20.01 0.90
C ALA A 16 -10.05 -21.10 0.08
N LYS A 17 -10.73 -21.65 -0.94
CA LYS A 17 -10.17 -22.67 -1.83
C LYS A 17 -8.98 -22.16 -2.62
N GLU A 18 -9.05 -20.95 -3.14
CA GLU A 18 -7.94 -20.31 -3.86
C GLU A 18 -6.72 -20.13 -2.95
N ALA A 19 -6.92 -19.62 -1.74
CA ALA A 19 -5.84 -19.42 -0.78
C ALA A 19 -5.19 -20.75 -0.35
N GLU A 20 -5.98 -21.82 -0.22
CA GLU A 20 -5.46 -23.17 0.06
C GLU A 20 -4.65 -23.75 -1.10
N ASN A 21 -5.08 -23.52 -2.35
CA ASN A 21 -4.32 -23.95 -3.53
C ASN A 21 -2.98 -23.23 -3.60
N ILE A 22 -2.96 -21.90 -3.41
CA ILE A 22 -1.72 -21.11 -3.38
C ILE A 22 -0.81 -21.60 -2.25
N ALA A 23 -1.34 -21.85 -1.06
CA ALA A 23 -0.58 -22.38 0.07
C ALA A 23 0.11 -23.72 -0.29
N ARG A 24 -0.62 -24.60 -0.98
CA ARG A 24 -0.12 -25.91 -1.43
C ARG A 24 0.97 -25.77 -2.49
N GLU A 25 0.74 -24.94 -3.50
CA GLU A 25 1.68 -24.68 -4.60
C GLU A 25 2.99 -24.07 -4.09
N GLU A 26 2.88 -23.08 -3.20
CA GLU A 26 4.04 -22.39 -2.61
C GLU A 26 4.66 -23.12 -1.41
N LYS A 27 4.11 -24.29 -1.02
CA LYS A 27 4.56 -25.08 0.14
C LYS A 27 4.67 -24.26 1.42
N LYS A 28 3.73 -23.35 1.66
CA LYS A 28 3.69 -22.47 2.84
C LYS A 28 2.36 -22.59 3.57
N PRO A 29 2.29 -22.28 4.88
CA PRO A 29 1.02 -22.35 5.60
C PRO A 29 0.02 -21.32 5.07
N LEU A 30 -1.27 -21.65 5.13
CA LEU A 30 -2.37 -20.75 4.71
C LEU A 30 -2.29 -19.37 5.39
N SER A 31 -1.88 -19.34 6.66
CA SER A 31 -1.67 -18.09 7.40
C SER A 31 -0.59 -17.20 6.77
N ALA A 32 0.44 -17.76 6.13
CA ALA A 32 1.46 -16.98 5.43
C ALA A 32 0.89 -16.36 4.14
N VAL A 33 0.08 -17.11 3.37
CA VAL A 33 -0.63 -16.57 2.19
C VAL A 33 -1.48 -15.36 2.57
N ILE A 34 -2.28 -15.51 3.64
CA ILE A 34 -3.15 -14.42 4.12
C ILE A 34 -2.33 -13.22 4.60
N GLN A 35 -1.22 -13.45 5.31
CA GLN A 35 -0.33 -12.38 5.76
C GLN A 35 0.31 -11.65 4.59
N ASP A 36 0.74 -12.35 3.54
CA ASP A 36 1.32 -11.76 2.35
C ASP A 36 0.29 -10.90 1.61
N ALA A 37 -0.94 -11.38 1.45
CA ALA A 37 -2.04 -10.61 0.88
C ALA A 37 -2.30 -9.32 1.67
N LEU A 38 -2.32 -9.37 3.00
CA LEU A 38 -2.50 -8.19 3.85
C LEU A 38 -1.34 -7.20 3.73
N ARG A 39 -0.09 -7.70 3.65
CA ARG A 39 1.10 -6.85 3.42
C ARG A 39 1.05 -6.18 2.06
N TYR A 40 0.64 -6.92 1.03
CA TYR A 40 0.49 -6.39 -0.32
C TYR A 40 -0.58 -5.30 -0.36
N PHE A 41 -1.76 -5.56 0.21
CA PHE A 41 -2.86 -4.59 0.28
C PHE A 41 -2.43 -3.30 1.01
N ARG A 42 -1.73 -3.42 2.15
CA ARG A 42 -1.19 -2.26 2.86
C ARG A 42 -0.24 -1.43 2.00
N LYS A 43 0.68 -2.09 1.27
CA LYS A 43 1.62 -1.39 0.37
C LYS A 43 0.90 -0.70 -0.78
N ALA A 44 -0.10 -1.36 -1.38
CA ALA A 44 -0.91 -0.77 -2.44
C ALA A 44 -1.64 0.49 -1.95
N ARG A 45 -2.31 0.40 -0.79
CA ARG A 45 -3.01 1.55 -0.20
C ARG A 45 -2.08 2.73 0.10
N LEU A 46 -0.91 2.47 0.67
CA LEU A 46 0.08 3.52 0.94
C LEU A 46 0.60 4.16 -0.35
N LYS A 47 0.76 3.38 -1.43
CA LYS A 47 1.14 3.88 -2.75
C LYS A 47 0.07 4.80 -3.33
N ASP A 48 -1.20 4.44 -3.18
CA ASP A 48 -2.33 5.27 -3.62
C ASP A 48 -2.40 6.59 -2.82
N GLU A 49 -2.31 6.52 -1.49
CA GLU A 49 -2.27 7.70 -0.60
C GLU A 49 -1.09 8.62 -0.95
N PHE A 50 0.09 8.04 -1.20
CA PHE A 50 1.29 8.78 -1.61
C PHE A 50 1.09 9.48 -2.95
N PHE A 51 0.55 8.79 -3.96
CA PHE A 51 0.31 9.40 -5.26
C PHE A 51 -0.76 10.49 -5.22
N GLN A 52 -1.84 10.28 -4.47
CA GLN A 52 -2.87 11.31 -4.29
C GLN A 52 -2.27 12.57 -3.66
N THR A 53 -1.49 12.40 -2.58
CA THR A 53 -0.81 13.51 -1.89
C THR A 53 0.17 14.22 -2.84
N ARG A 54 1.03 13.46 -3.52
CA ARG A 54 2.00 14.02 -4.47
C ARG A 54 1.31 14.75 -5.61
N ASN A 55 0.26 14.19 -6.20
CA ASN A 55 -0.45 14.78 -7.32
C ASN A 55 -1.16 16.07 -6.90
N TYR A 56 -1.75 16.09 -5.71
CA TYR A 56 -2.37 17.27 -5.11
C TYR A 56 -1.36 18.41 -4.96
N TRP A 57 -0.22 18.16 -4.31
CA TRP A 57 0.83 19.17 -4.14
C TRP A 57 1.48 19.59 -5.45
N SER A 58 1.67 18.64 -6.38
CA SER A 58 2.21 18.93 -7.71
C SER A 58 1.28 19.83 -8.52
N ARG A 59 -0.03 19.66 -8.38
CA ARG A 59 -1.02 20.55 -9.00
C ARG A 59 -0.94 21.96 -8.43
N ILE A 60 -0.93 22.08 -7.09
CA ILE A 60 -0.82 23.38 -6.41
C ILE A 60 0.49 24.10 -6.78
N ALA A 61 1.60 23.37 -6.83
CA ALA A 61 2.90 23.92 -7.22
C ALA A 61 2.86 24.46 -8.65
N LYS A 62 2.29 23.72 -9.60
CA LYS A 62 2.09 24.19 -10.98
C LYS A 62 1.20 25.42 -11.07
N GLU A 63 0.08 25.46 -10.34
CA GLU A 63 -0.82 26.62 -10.29
C GLU A 63 -0.10 27.86 -9.72
N LYS A 64 0.88 27.68 -8.83
CA LYS A 64 1.73 28.75 -8.27
C LYS A 64 2.99 29.05 -9.10
N GLY A 65 3.17 28.39 -10.25
CA GLY A 65 4.36 28.55 -11.12
C GLY A 65 5.65 27.96 -10.54
N ILE A 66 5.55 27.07 -9.55
CA ILE A 66 6.69 26.43 -8.89
C ILE A 66 6.97 25.10 -9.61
N LEU A 67 8.00 25.07 -10.44
CA LEU A 67 8.40 23.88 -11.20
C LEU A 67 9.76 23.34 -10.76
N THR A 68 10.59 24.19 -10.19
CA THR A 68 11.94 23.87 -9.71
C THR A 68 12.10 24.20 -8.22
N GLU A 69 13.15 23.65 -7.61
CA GLU A 69 13.50 23.99 -6.23
C GLU A 69 13.83 25.49 -6.07
N ASP A 70 14.38 26.13 -7.10
CA ASP A 70 14.70 27.55 -7.07
C ASP A 70 13.45 28.42 -7.16
N ASP A 71 12.42 28.00 -7.91
CA ASP A 71 11.11 28.64 -7.90
C ASP A 71 10.45 28.54 -6.52
N LEU A 72 10.60 27.39 -5.85
CA LEU A 72 10.10 27.20 -4.50
C LEU A 72 10.84 28.11 -3.50
N LYS A 73 12.17 28.18 -3.58
CA LYS A 73 12.98 29.08 -2.76
C LYS A 73 12.61 30.55 -2.98
N ARG A 74 12.34 30.95 -4.24
CA ARG A 74 11.86 32.31 -4.56
C ARG A 74 10.47 32.57 -3.99
N TYR A 75 9.57 31.61 -4.09
CA TYR A 75 8.22 31.69 -3.54
C TYR A 75 8.21 31.82 -2.00
N LEU A 76 9.09 31.07 -1.31
CA LEU A 76 9.21 31.07 0.15
C LEU A 76 10.01 32.26 0.73
N LYS A 77 10.74 33.01 -0.11
CA LYS A 77 11.47 34.22 0.28
C LYS A 77 10.60 35.49 0.24
N LYS A 78 9.36 35.37 -0.23
CA LYS A 78 8.33 36.41 -0.13
C LYS A 78 7.64 36.34 1.22
#